data_AF-A0A6A7L6K4-F1
#
_entry.id   AF-A0A6A7L6K4-F1
#
_cell.length_a   1.000
_cell.length_b   1.000
_cell.length_c   1.000
_cell.angle_alpha   90.00
_cell.angle_beta   90.00
_cell.angle_gamma   90.00
#
_symmetry.space_group_name_H-M   'P 1'
#
loop_
_entity.id
_entity.type
_entity.pdbx_description
1 polymer ?
#
loop_
_entity_poly.entity_id
_entity_poly.type
_entity_poly.pdbx_seq_one_letter_code
_entity_poly.pdbx_strand_id
1 'polypeptide(L)'
;MFDRPPLMLEATVSYVDGTLFPITVIVNHLRTLIGVDSEEPSGTGTEGARVRAKRQAGAEHLASFVQARQEARPDERLVLIGDFNAFELKDGYVDVIGTIAGQPAPPDEVVLASEDLVNPDLANLVAALPQEERYTFVFDGNAQVLDHVLVNSAAAPFVRDVAVARGNADAPEVARNDASSAFRLSDHDVLAAYFGAPPTELTEQAWLLPAGIHGDPRSGLYEGWVVVQNRSRATLAGPLHLGFDQLTSGVTLVDATGMFGDLPFVTLEASSLRPWGVLILPVRFANPDTARIQFVPRLFRGLLP
;
A
#
# COMPACT_ATOMS: atom_id res chain seq x y z
N MET A 1 -12.01 -12.29 -22.52
CA MET A 1 -11.13 -12.22 -21.33
C MET A 1 -11.98 -12.09 -20.06
N PHE A 2 -12.72 -10.99 -19.86
CA PHE A 2 -13.59 -10.83 -18.68
C PHE A 2 -15.02 -11.32 -18.90
N ASP A 3 -15.57 -12.04 -17.93
CA ASP A 3 -17.03 -12.21 -17.77
C ASP A 3 -17.63 -11.06 -16.96
N ARG A 4 -16.83 -10.50 -16.05
CA ARG A 4 -17.14 -9.36 -15.18
C ARG A 4 -15.99 -8.37 -15.32
N PRO A 5 -16.11 -7.36 -16.20
CA PRO A 5 -15.05 -6.38 -16.41
C PRO A 5 -14.75 -5.61 -15.11
N PRO A 6 -13.47 -5.33 -14.78
CA PRO A 6 -13.14 -4.43 -13.69
C PRO A 6 -13.77 -3.05 -13.88
N LEU A 7 -14.18 -2.42 -12.79
CA LEU A 7 -14.77 -1.08 -12.78
C LEU A 7 -13.83 -0.11 -12.06
N MET A 8 -13.58 1.05 -12.66
CA MET A 8 -12.71 2.08 -12.10
C MET A 8 -13.55 3.27 -11.63
N LEU A 9 -13.29 3.71 -10.40
CA LEU A 9 -13.77 4.94 -9.80
C LEU A 9 -12.59 5.89 -9.59
N GLU A 10 -12.65 7.08 -10.19
CA GLU A 10 -11.78 8.20 -9.82
C GLU A 10 -12.58 9.11 -8.90
N ALA A 11 -12.10 9.30 -7.66
CA ALA A 11 -12.80 10.05 -6.64
C ALA A 11 -11.85 11.00 -5.90
N THR A 12 -12.43 11.98 -5.22
CA THR A 12 -11.71 12.83 -4.26
C THR A 12 -12.45 12.80 -2.93
N VAL A 13 -11.77 12.33 -1.89
CA VAL A 13 -12.28 12.39 -0.51
C VAL A 13 -11.98 13.78 0.05
N SER A 14 -13.01 14.46 0.54
CA SER A 14 -12.88 15.78 1.18
C SER A 14 -12.91 15.62 2.70
N TYR A 15 -11.85 16.04 3.37
CA TYR A 15 -11.78 16.06 4.83
C TYR A 15 -12.38 17.36 5.40
N VAL A 16 -12.77 17.31 6.68
CA VAL A 16 -13.41 18.44 7.39
C VAL A 16 -12.51 19.68 7.44
N ASP A 17 -11.20 19.49 7.46
CA ASP A 17 -10.20 20.57 7.44
C ASP A 17 -9.93 21.15 6.03
N GLY A 18 -10.65 20.66 5.00
CA GLY A 18 -10.51 21.07 3.61
C GLY A 18 -9.41 20.34 2.84
N THR A 19 -8.66 19.44 3.49
CA THR A 19 -7.71 18.56 2.81
C THR A 19 -8.44 17.69 1.79
N LEU A 20 -7.89 17.60 0.56
CA LEU A 20 -8.41 16.74 -0.50
C LEU A 20 -7.51 15.52 -0.69
N PHE A 21 -8.14 14.36 -0.86
CA PHE A 21 -7.44 13.10 -1.09
C PHE A 21 -7.98 12.43 -2.37
N PRO A 22 -7.40 12.75 -3.54
CA PRO A 22 -7.71 12.05 -4.77
C PRO A 22 -7.22 10.60 -4.70
N ILE A 23 -8.09 9.68 -5.11
CA ILE A 23 -7.89 8.24 -5.08
C ILE A 23 -8.57 7.60 -6.30
N THR A 24 -7.92 6.59 -6.87
CA THR A 24 -8.50 5.76 -7.93
C THR A 24 -8.67 4.34 -7.40
N VAL A 25 -9.90 3.83 -7.48
CA VAL A 25 -10.26 2.48 -7.02
C VAL A 25 -10.68 1.65 -8.21
N ILE A 26 -10.04 0.50 -8.41
CA ILE A 26 -10.39 -0.49 -9.41
C ILE A 26 -11.00 -1.70 -8.71
N VAL A 27 -12.31 -1.88 -8.85
CA VAL A 27 -13.03 -3.01 -8.29
C VAL A 27 -13.03 -4.16 -9.30
N ASN A 28 -12.70 -5.37 -8.86
CA ASN A 28 -12.60 -6.54 -9.72
C ASN A 28 -13.43 -7.72 -9.21
N HIS A 29 -13.75 -8.62 -10.14
CA HIS A 29 -14.30 -9.93 -9.83
C HIS A 29 -13.85 -10.92 -10.92
N LEU A 30 -12.62 -11.41 -10.79
CA LEU A 30 -11.95 -12.17 -11.86
C LEU A 30 -12.54 -13.58 -12.05
N ARG A 31 -12.03 -14.32 -13.04
CA ARG A 31 -12.51 -15.65 -13.39
C ARG A 31 -12.15 -16.65 -12.28
N THR A 32 -13.13 -17.36 -11.73
CA THR A 32 -12.92 -18.45 -10.74
C THR A 32 -12.01 -19.60 -11.22
N LEU A 33 -11.45 -20.35 -10.27
CA LEU A 33 -10.66 -21.58 -10.49
C LEU A 33 -11.52 -22.78 -10.91
N ILE A 34 -12.85 -22.70 -10.83
CA ILE A 34 -13.72 -23.84 -11.19
C ILE A 34 -13.39 -24.34 -12.60
N GLY A 35 -12.97 -25.61 -12.68
CA GLY A 35 -12.58 -26.28 -13.92
C GLY A 35 -11.15 -25.99 -14.40
N VAL A 36 -10.28 -25.39 -13.57
CA VAL A 36 -8.88 -25.07 -13.93
C VAL A 36 -8.03 -26.29 -14.29
N ASP A 37 -8.38 -27.44 -13.75
CA ASP A 37 -7.72 -28.75 -13.92
C ASP A 37 -8.52 -29.70 -14.84
N SER A 38 -9.63 -29.22 -15.42
CA SER A 38 -10.50 -30.06 -16.24
C SER A 38 -9.82 -30.48 -17.55
N GLU A 39 -9.80 -31.79 -17.79
CA GLU A 39 -9.33 -32.40 -19.04
C GLU A 39 -10.46 -32.61 -20.06
N GLU A 40 -11.70 -32.17 -19.74
CA GLU A 40 -12.83 -32.30 -20.65
C GLU A 40 -12.59 -31.51 -21.95
N PRO A 41 -12.93 -32.08 -23.13
CA PRO A 41 -12.72 -31.40 -24.40
C PRO A 41 -13.47 -30.06 -24.48
N SER A 42 -12.74 -29.00 -24.86
CA SER A 42 -13.29 -27.67 -25.12
C SER A 42 -12.58 -27.04 -26.34
N GLY A 43 -13.26 -27.07 -27.49
CA GLY A 43 -12.69 -26.58 -28.75
C GLY A 43 -11.50 -27.42 -29.19
N THR A 44 -10.34 -26.78 -29.39
CA THR A 44 -9.09 -27.46 -29.80
C THR A 44 -8.22 -27.92 -28.62
N GLY A 45 -8.67 -27.73 -27.37
CA GLY A 45 -7.95 -28.12 -26.16
C GLY A 45 -8.90 -28.62 -25.08
N THR A 46 -8.55 -28.39 -23.81
CA THR A 46 -9.36 -28.77 -22.65
C THR A 46 -10.03 -27.55 -22.01
N GLU A 47 -11.08 -27.79 -21.24
CA GLU A 47 -11.71 -26.74 -20.44
C GLU A 47 -10.72 -26.10 -19.47
N GLY A 48 -9.85 -26.90 -18.83
CA GLY A 48 -8.78 -26.41 -17.96
C GLY A 48 -7.82 -25.46 -18.68
N ALA A 49 -7.37 -25.84 -19.89
CA ALA A 49 -6.51 -24.95 -20.70
C ALA A 49 -7.20 -23.61 -20.99
N ARG A 50 -8.50 -23.63 -21.30
CA ARG A 50 -9.29 -22.41 -21.53
C ARG A 50 -9.44 -21.56 -20.26
N VAL A 51 -9.67 -22.18 -19.10
CA VAL A 51 -9.78 -21.48 -17.81
C VAL A 51 -8.47 -20.82 -17.44
N ARG A 52 -7.34 -21.55 -17.53
CA ARG A 52 -6.01 -21.02 -17.25
C ARG A 52 -5.67 -19.84 -18.16
N ALA A 53 -5.85 -19.99 -19.47
CA ALA A 53 -5.61 -18.91 -20.43
C ALA A 53 -6.47 -17.67 -20.15
N LYS A 54 -7.73 -17.85 -19.73
CA LYS A 54 -8.63 -16.74 -19.38
C LYS A 54 -8.20 -16.02 -18.10
N ARG A 55 -7.77 -16.77 -17.08
CA ARG A 55 -7.25 -16.23 -15.81
C ARG A 55 -5.97 -15.42 -16.05
N GLN A 56 -5.02 -16.00 -16.78
CA GLN A 56 -3.76 -15.33 -17.17
C GLN A 56 -4.04 -14.04 -17.94
N ALA A 57 -4.83 -14.12 -19.01
CA ALA A 57 -5.16 -12.96 -19.83
C ALA A 57 -5.83 -11.84 -19.00
N GLY A 58 -6.74 -12.20 -18.09
CA GLY A 58 -7.37 -11.24 -17.18
C GLY A 58 -6.38 -10.55 -16.24
N ALA A 59 -5.43 -11.31 -15.69
CA ALA A 59 -4.37 -10.78 -14.83
C ALA A 59 -3.43 -9.85 -15.60
N GLU A 60 -2.92 -10.27 -16.75
CA GLU A 60 -1.99 -9.50 -17.60
C GLU A 60 -2.62 -8.20 -18.12
N HIS A 61 -3.92 -8.23 -18.45
CA HIS A 61 -4.62 -7.02 -18.87
C HIS A 61 -4.75 -6.02 -17.72
N LEU A 62 -5.10 -6.48 -16.52
CA LEU A 62 -5.20 -5.61 -15.36
C LEU A 62 -3.81 -5.07 -14.97
N ALA A 63 -2.78 -5.91 -14.99
CA ALA A 63 -1.39 -5.53 -14.77
C ALA A 63 -0.94 -4.44 -15.76
N SER A 64 -1.13 -4.66 -17.06
CA SER A 64 -0.80 -3.69 -18.12
C SER A 64 -1.57 -2.38 -17.97
N PHE A 65 -2.86 -2.46 -17.58
CA PHE A 65 -3.67 -1.28 -17.33
C PHE A 65 -3.13 -0.46 -16.16
N VAL A 66 -2.79 -1.13 -15.05
CA VAL A 66 -2.17 -0.48 -13.89
C VAL A 66 -0.84 0.16 -14.28
N GLN A 67 0.03 -0.55 -15.00
CA GLN A 67 1.32 -0.02 -15.41
C GLN A 67 1.18 1.26 -16.24
N ALA A 68 0.29 1.26 -17.23
CA ALA A 68 0.00 2.45 -18.02
C ALA A 68 -0.48 3.64 -17.16
N ARG A 69 -1.20 3.37 -16.05
CA ARG A 69 -1.61 4.41 -15.10
C ARG A 69 -0.42 4.94 -14.29
N GLN A 70 0.42 4.05 -13.76
CA GLN A 70 1.61 4.45 -12.98
C GLN A 70 2.55 5.33 -13.82
N GLU A 71 2.75 4.98 -15.09
CA GLU A 71 3.57 5.76 -16.02
C GLU A 71 2.95 7.11 -16.37
N ALA A 72 1.64 7.15 -16.62
CA ALA A 72 0.94 8.39 -16.98
C ALA A 72 0.75 9.35 -15.79
N ARG A 73 0.59 8.81 -14.58
CA ARG A 73 0.32 9.56 -13.35
C ARG A 73 1.08 8.96 -12.16
N PRO A 74 2.38 9.25 -12.00
CA PRO A 74 3.20 8.69 -10.93
C PRO A 74 2.69 8.97 -9.51
N ASP A 75 2.01 10.11 -9.31
CA ASP A 75 1.41 10.50 -8.01
C ASP A 75 -0.02 9.96 -7.81
N GLU A 76 -0.55 9.17 -8.76
CA GLU A 76 -1.89 8.61 -8.66
C GLU A 76 -1.95 7.53 -7.59
N ARG A 77 -2.90 7.67 -6.65
CA ARG A 77 -3.13 6.69 -5.59
C ARG A 77 -3.99 5.53 -6.09
N LEU A 78 -3.28 4.51 -6.56
CA LEU A 78 -3.69 3.15 -6.97
C LEU A 78 -4.32 2.31 -5.86
N VAL A 79 -5.61 1.95 -5.93
CA VAL A 79 -6.18 0.84 -5.13
C VAL A 79 -6.93 -0.14 -6.01
N LEU A 80 -6.53 -1.41 -6.01
CA LEU A 80 -7.28 -2.51 -6.62
C LEU A 80 -7.92 -3.33 -5.50
N ILE A 81 -9.21 -3.62 -5.58
CA ILE A 81 -9.95 -4.33 -4.53
C ILE A 81 -11.01 -5.26 -5.10
N GLY A 82 -11.26 -6.38 -4.43
CA GLY A 82 -12.38 -7.27 -4.73
C GLY A 82 -11.98 -8.74 -4.72
N ASP A 83 -12.85 -9.57 -5.27
CA ASP A 83 -12.65 -11.02 -5.39
C ASP A 83 -11.82 -11.33 -6.65
N PHE A 84 -10.52 -11.52 -6.45
CA PHE A 84 -9.60 -11.90 -7.54
C PHE A 84 -9.74 -13.38 -7.90
N ASN A 85 -10.51 -14.16 -7.13
CA ASN A 85 -10.61 -15.60 -7.27
C ASN A 85 -9.22 -16.25 -7.38
N ALA A 86 -8.28 -15.82 -6.55
CA ALA A 86 -6.91 -16.31 -6.58
C ALA A 86 -6.37 -16.32 -5.17
N PHE A 87 -5.53 -17.29 -4.86
CA PHE A 87 -4.88 -17.33 -3.56
C PHE A 87 -3.81 -16.23 -3.46
N GLU A 88 -3.41 -15.90 -2.22
CA GLU A 88 -2.25 -15.02 -1.99
C GLU A 88 -0.93 -15.63 -2.47
N LEU A 89 -0.91 -16.95 -2.70
CA LEU A 89 0.19 -17.71 -3.26
C LEU A 89 -0.19 -18.24 -4.65
N LYS A 90 0.81 -18.55 -5.49
CA LYS A 90 0.58 -19.23 -6.77
C LYS A 90 -0.17 -20.57 -6.58
N ASP A 91 -1.10 -20.86 -7.49
CA ASP A 91 -1.93 -22.07 -7.48
C ASP A 91 -1.31 -23.23 -8.30
N GLY A 92 -0.08 -23.06 -8.81
CA GLY A 92 0.61 -24.01 -9.68
C GLY A 92 0.11 -24.02 -11.13
N TYR A 93 -1.00 -23.35 -11.44
CA TYR A 93 -1.52 -23.21 -12.79
C TYR A 93 -1.25 -21.82 -13.37
N VAL A 94 -1.65 -20.77 -12.64
CA VAL A 94 -1.51 -19.36 -13.02
C VAL A 94 -1.34 -18.53 -11.75
N ASP A 95 -0.28 -17.73 -11.67
CA ASP A 95 -0.09 -16.81 -10.55
C ASP A 95 -0.78 -15.46 -10.81
N VAL A 96 -2.10 -15.42 -10.56
CA VAL A 96 -2.93 -14.22 -10.83
C VAL A 96 -2.50 -13.03 -9.97
N ILE A 97 -2.32 -13.22 -8.66
CA ILE A 97 -1.95 -12.13 -7.75
C ILE A 97 -0.51 -11.68 -8.00
N GLY A 98 0.44 -12.59 -8.17
CA GLY A 98 1.82 -12.24 -8.51
C GLY A 98 1.89 -11.45 -9.82
N THR A 99 1.18 -11.88 -10.86
CA THR A 99 1.14 -11.15 -12.15
C THR A 99 0.61 -9.72 -12.00
N ILE A 100 -0.48 -9.51 -11.25
CA ILE A 100 -1.06 -8.17 -11.05
C ILE A 100 -0.18 -7.30 -10.14
N ALA A 101 0.53 -7.92 -9.19
CA ALA A 101 1.41 -7.23 -8.27
C ALA A 101 2.78 -6.85 -8.85
N GLY A 102 3.17 -7.36 -10.03
CA GLY A 102 4.53 -7.19 -10.57
C GLY A 102 5.54 -8.24 -10.08
N GLN A 103 5.05 -9.34 -9.51
CA GLN A 103 5.87 -10.42 -8.95
C GLN A 103 5.39 -11.80 -9.44
N PRO A 104 5.32 -12.05 -10.76
CA PRO A 104 4.82 -13.32 -11.28
C PRO A 104 5.74 -14.50 -10.89
N ALA A 105 5.13 -15.64 -10.57
CA ALA A 105 5.85 -16.89 -10.40
C ALA A 105 6.67 -17.27 -11.66
N PRO A 106 7.87 -17.86 -11.49
CA PRO A 106 8.70 -18.28 -12.61
C PRO A 106 8.08 -19.45 -13.38
N PRO A 107 8.46 -19.66 -14.66
CA PRO A 107 7.86 -20.69 -15.53
C PRO A 107 7.98 -22.15 -15.06
N ASP A 108 8.89 -22.46 -14.13
CA ASP A 108 9.05 -23.79 -13.55
C ASP A 108 8.15 -24.05 -12.34
N GLU A 109 7.44 -23.03 -11.83
CA GLU A 109 6.52 -23.13 -10.70
C GLU A 109 5.03 -23.15 -11.13
N VAL A 110 4.71 -22.74 -12.36
CA VAL A 110 3.33 -22.66 -12.87
C VAL A 110 3.19 -23.20 -14.29
N VAL A 111 2.00 -23.71 -14.62
CA VAL A 111 1.70 -24.20 -15.98
C VAL A 111 1.72 -23.09 -17.03
N LEU A 112 1.17 -21.91 -16.69
CA LEU A 112 1.19 -20.72 -17.55
C LEU A 112 1.74 -19.54 -16.76
N ALA A 113 3.00 -19.19 -17.02
CA ALA A 113 3.65 -18.01 -16.45
C ALA A 113 3.37 -16.76 -17.28
N SER A 114 3.28 -15.62 -16.58
CA SER A 114 3.22 -14.29 -17.17
C SER A 114 4.59 -13.61 -17.10
N GLU A 115 4.80 -12.62 -17.97
CA GLU A 115 5.90 -11.68 -17.81
C GLU A 115 5.65 -10.76 -16.61
N ASP A 116 6.71 -10.14 -16.09
CA ASP A 116 6.58 -9.05 -15.14
C ASP A 116 6.19 -7.77 -15.91
N LEU A 117 4.98 -7.28 -15.63
CA LEU A 117 4.32 -6.21 -16.36
C LEU A 117 4.12 -4.94 -15.54
N VAL A 118 4.46 -4.95 -14.24
CA VAL A 118 4.14 -3.84 -13.32
C VAL A 118 5.40 -3.43 -12.57
N ASN A 119 5.87 -2.21 -12.82
CA ASN A 119 6.99 -1.62 -12.12
C ASN A 119 6.73 -0.11 -11.90
N PRO A 120 6.74 0.38 -10.63
CA PRO A 120 7.00 -0.36 -9.40
C PRO A 120 5.88 -1.36 -9.04
N ASP A 121 6.26 -2.43 -8.34
CA ASP A 121 5.37 -3.47 -7.82
C ASP A 121 4.27 -2.88 -6.92
N LEU A 122 3.13 -3.56 -6.88
CA LEU A 122 2.05 -3.27 -5.94
C LEU A 122 2.23 -4.03 -4.64
N ALA A 123 1.85 -3.40 -3.53
CA ALA A 123 1.76 -4.05 -2.23
C ALA A 123 0.39 -4.71 -2.04
N ASN A 124 0.35 -6.00 -1.73
CA ASN A 124 -0.86 -6.70 -1.33
C ASN A 124 -1.08 -6.55 0.19
N LEU A 125 -2.11 -5.81 0.58
CA LEU A 125 -2.35 -5.45 1.98
C LEU A 125 -2.76 -6.63 2.86
N VAL A 126 -3.21 -7.75 2.26
CA VAL A 126 -3.49 -8.97 3.04
C VAL A 126 -2.25 -9.46 3.80
N ALA A 127 -1.05 -9.17 3.29
CA ALA A 127 0.21 -9.53 3.95
C ALA A 127 0.41 -8.83 5.31
N ALA A 128 -0.31 -7.73 5.60
CA ALA A 128 -0.24 -7.03 6.88
C ALA A 128 -1.08 -7.70 7.99
N LEU A 129 -1.96 -8.63 7.64
CA LEU A 129 -2.72 -9.42 8.61
C LEU A 129 -1.91 -10.63 9.12
N PRO A 130 -2.13 -11.09 10.37
CA PRO A 130 -1.67 -12.40 10.84
C PRO A 130 -2.13 -13.49 9.87
N GLN A 131 -1.27 -14.49 9.61
CA GLN A 131 -1.51 -15.49 8.57
C GLN A 131 -2.85 -16.23 8.75
N GLU A 132 -3.18 -16.58 9.98
CA GLU A 132 -4.42 -17.25 10.38
C GLU A 132 -5.68 -16.37 10.20
N GLU A 133 -5.51 -15.05 10.06
CA GLU A 133 -6.60 -14.09 9.89
C GLU A 133 -6.77 -13.61 8.44
N ARG A 134 -6.07 -14.19 7.47
CA ARG A 134 -6.13 -13.69 6.07
C ARG A 134 -7.32 -14.19 5.27
N TYR A 135 -7.90 -15.32 5.64
CA TYR A 135 -8.96 -15.95 4.85
C TYR A 135 -10.18 -15.03 4.74
N THR A 136 -10.78 -15.03 3.56
CA THR A 136 -12.04 -14.31 3.29
C THR A 136 -13.12 -15.26 2.79
N PHE A 137 -12.79 -16.52 2.53
CA PHE A 137 -13.71 -17.53 2.01
C PHE A 137 -13.41 -18.91 2.63
N VAL A 138 -14.44 -19.75 2.79
CA VAL A 138 -14.29 -21.14 3.25
C VAL A 138 -15.04 -22.06 2.30
N PHE A 139 -14.32 -23.02 1.72
CA PHE A 139 -14.89 -24.02 0.80
C PHE A 139 -14.51 -25.43 1.22
N ASP A 140 -15.52 -26.28 1.44
CA ASP A 140 -15.36 -27.66 1.91
C ASP A 140 -14.41 -27.78 3.12
N GLY A 141 -14.51 -26.82 4.06
CA GLY A 141 -13.69 -26.75 5.26
C GLY A 141 -12.29 -26.18 5.06
N ASN A 142 -11.93 -25.76 3.84
CA ASN A 142 -10.64 -25.12 3.55
C ASN A 142 -10.80 -23.60 3.57
N ALA A 143 -10.06 -22.93 4.45
CA ALA A 143 -9.98 -21.48 4.49
C ALA A 143 -9.09 -20.96 3.36
N GLN A 144 -9.58 -19.96 2.63
CA GLN A 144 -8.97 -19.43 1.42
C GLN A 144 -8.94 -17.91 1.46
N VAL A 145 -7.83 -17.33 1.03
CA VAL A 145 -7.72 -15.90 0.71
C VAL A 145 -8.11 -15.76 -0.75
N LEU A 146 -9.23 -15.11 -1.07
CA LEU A 146 -9.65 -14.85 -2.46
C LEU A 146 -9.89 -13.36 -2.74
N ASP A 147 -10.22 -12.60 -1.69
CA ASP A 147 -10.37 -11.17 -1.74
C ASP A 147 -9.05 -10.50 -1.36
N HIS A 148 -8.65 -9.51 -2.15
CA HIS A 148 -7.40 -8.79 -1.92
C HIS A 148 -7.60 -7.28 -2.04
N VAL A 149 -6.67 -6.55 -1.44
CA VAL A 149 -6.47 -5.12 -1.69
C VAL A 149 -5.02 -4.93 -2.10
N LEU A 150 -4.78 -4.49 -3.33
CA LEU A 150 -3.45 -4.12 -3.82
C LEU A 150 -3.36 -2.60 -3.92
N VAL A 151 -2.23 -2.04 -3.53
CA VAL A 151 -1.98 -0.59 -3.59
C VAL A 151 -0.65 -0.31 -4.25
N ASN A 152 -0.56 0.80 -5.01
CA ASN A 152 0.72 1.23 -5.54
C ASN A 152 1.54 2.03 -4.52
N SER A 153 2.79 2.33 -4.86
CA SER A 153 3.71 3.10 -4.02
C SER A 153 3.17 4.49 -3.62
N ALA A 154 2.37 5.13 -4.48
CA ALA A 154 1.75 6.42 -4.17
C ALA A 154 0.60 6.30 -3.14
N ALA A 155 -0.12 5.16 -3.09
CA ALA A 155 -1.20 4.93 -2.14
C ALA A 155 -0.71 4.32 -0.82
N ALA A 156 0.35 3.51 -0.84
CA ALA A 156 0.84 2.75 0.32
C ALA A 156 1.12 3.60 1.58
N PRO A 157 1.74 4.80 1.52
CA PRO A 157 2.00 5.63 2.69
C PRO A 157 0.75 6.12 3.43
N PHE A 158 -0.42 6.00 2.80
CA PHE A 158 -1.69 6.43 3.36
C PHE A 158 -2.49 5.29 3.98
N VAL A 159 -2.06 4.04 3.82
CA VAL A 159 -2.71 2.89 4.46
C VAL A 159 -2.50 2.97 5.97
N ARG A 160 -3.58 2.85 6.73
CA ARG A 160 -3.59 2.91 8.21
C ARG A 160 -3.88 1.59 8.84
N ASP A 161 -4.76 0.82 8.22
CA ASP A 161 -5.18 -0.45 8.76
C ASP A 161 -5.78 -1.32 7.65
N VAL A 162 -5.81 -2.62 7.88
CA VAL A 162 -6.50 -3.62 7.08
C VAL A 162 -7.19 -4.58 8.03
N ALA A 163 -8.43 -4.95 7.74
CA ALA A 163 -9.19 -5.85 8.58
C ALA A 163 -10.10 -6.74 7.74
N VAL A 164 -10.35 -7.95 8.24
CA VAL A 164 -11.39 -8.83 7.73
C VAL A 164 -12.56 -8.83 8.71
N ALA A 165 -13.71 -8.32 8.29
CA ALA A 165 -14.92 -8.33 9.10
C ALA A 165 -15.54 -9.73 9.08
N ARG A 166 -15.40 -10.42 10.22
CA ARG A 166 -15.85 -11.79 10.43
C ARG A 166 -17.37 -11.91 10.57
N GLY A 167 -17.89 -13.06 10.16
CA GLY A 167 -19.28 -13.45 10.43
C GLY A 167 -20.01 -14.02 9.21
N ASN A 168 -19.33 -14.26 8.10
CA ASN A 168 -19.94 -14.76 6.87
C ASN A 168 -19.30 -16.07 6.39
N ALA A 169 -17.99 -16.08 6.15
CA ALA A 169 -17.32 -17.19 5.47
C ALA A 169 -17.46 -18.53 6.21
N ASP A 170 -17.26 -18.51 7.53
CA ASP A 170 -17.30 -19.65 8.44
C ASP A 170 -18.58 -19.75 9.28
N ALA A 171 -19.52 -18.82 9.09
CA ALA A 171 -20.79 -18.83 9.79
C ALA A 171 -21.66 -20.03 9.34
N PRO A 172 -22.39 -20.69 10.26
CA PRO A 172 -23.20 -21.84 9.91
C PRO A 172 -24.33 -21.44 8.94
N GLU A 173 -24.62 -22.28 7.95
CA GLU A 173 -25.60 -21.95 6.90
C GLU A 173 -26.99 -21.58 7.46
N VAL A 174 -27.38 -22.16 8.60
CA VAL A 174 -28.65 -21.84 9.28
C VAL A 174 -28.75 -20.35 9.69
N ALA A 175 -27.63 -19.66 9.93
CA ALA A 175 -27.60 -18.26 10.31
C ALA A 175 -28.18 -17.34 9.23
N ARG A 176 -28.14 -17.75 7.95
CA ARG A 176 -28.74 -17.02 6.82
C ARG A 176 -30.25 -16.80 7.00
N ASN A 177 -30.93 -17.65 7.78
CA ASN A 177 -32.38 -17.58 7.99
C ASN A 177 -32.80 -16.55 9.04
N ASP A 178 -31.85 -15.97 9.79
CA ASP A 178 -32.14 -14.92 10.76
C ASP A 178 -32.09 -13.53 10.09
N ALA A 179 -33.26 -13.01 9.72
CA ALA A 179 -33.38 -11.68 9.12
C ALA A 179 -32.96 -10.51 10.04
N SER A 180 -32.74 -10.77 11.34
CA SER A 180 -32.23 -9.78 12.29
C SER A 180 -30.70 -9.79 12.46
N SER A 181 -30.02 -10.69 11.75
CA SER A 181 -28.56 -10.87 11.81
C SER A 181 -27.88 -10.44 10.51
N ALA A 182 -26.64 -9.95 10.64
CA ALA A 182 -25.75 -9.69 9.52
C ALA A 182 -24.86 -10.90 9.16
N PHE A 183 -24.98 -12.01 9.91
CA PHE A 183 -24.17 -13.19 9.68
C PHE A 183 -24.67 -14.03 8.51
N ARG A 184 -23.72 -14.61 7.77
CA ARG A 184 -23.97 -15.51 6.62
C ARG A 184 -24.85 -14.88 5.52
N LEU A 185 -24.86 -13.55 5.40
CA LEU A 185 -25.49 -12.88 4.26
C LEU A 185 -24.65 -13.06 2.99
N SER A 186 -23.34 -13.23 3.17
CA SER A 186 -22.36 -13.55 2.14
C SER A 186 -21.71 -14.91 2.45
N ASP A 187 -21.16 -15.57 1.44
CA ASP A 187 -20.22 -16.69 1.57
C ASP A 187 -18.77 -16.22 1.75
N HIS A 188 -18.51 -14.92 1.57
CA HIS A 188 -17.24 -14.27 1.87
C HIS A 188 -17.35 -13.34 3.09
N ASP A 189 -16.28 -13.28 3.90
CA ASP A 189 -16.04 -12.20 4.86
C ASP A 189 -15.58 -10.92 4.14
N VAL A 190 -15.80 -9.76 4.75
CA VAL A 190 -15.49 -8.46 4.11
C VAL A 190 -14.05 -8.06 4.40
N LEU A 191 -13.21 -7.98 3.37
CA LEU A 191 -11.91 -7.32 3.46
C LEU A 191 -12.06 -5.80 3.36
N ALA A 192 -11.52 -5.08 4.33
CA ALA A 192 -11.54 -3.62 4.40
C ALA A 192 -10.12 -3.06 4.56
N ALA A 193 -9.80 -2.00 3.81
CA ALA A 193 -8.58 -1.22 3.96
C ALA A 193 -8.93 0.22 4.34
N TYR A 194 -8.22 0.76 5.32
CA TYR A 194 -8.42 2.10 5.87
C TYR A 194 -7.29 3.02 5.42
N PHE A 195 -7.67 4.19 4.89
CA PHE A 195 -6.72 5.19 4.41
C PHE A 195 -6.83 6.46 5.25
N GLY A 196 -5.68 7.04 5.62
CA GLY A 196 -5.59 8.27 6.40
C GLY A 196 -5.51 9.51 5.51
N ALA A 197 -5.83 10.66 6.11
CA ALA A 197 -5.64 11.95 5.46
C ALA A 197 -4.16 12.16 5.10
N PRO A 198 -3.86 12.81 3.97
CA PRO A 198 -2.50 13.18 3.65
C PRO A 198 -2.01 14.23 4.65
N PRO A 199 -0.72 14.20 5.05
CA PRO A 199 -0.17 15.22 5.92
C PRO A 199 -0.23 16.58 5.21
N THR A 200 -0.50 17.64 5.98
CA THR A 200 -0.38 19.01 5.47
C THR A 200 1.08 19.40 5.45
N GLU A 201 1.61 19.78 4.29
CA GLU A 201 2.94 20.38 4.23
C GLU A 201 2.94 21.83 4.72
N LEU A 202 3.83 22.13 5.66
CA LEU A 202 4.01 23.42 6.31
C LEU A 202 5.41 24.00 6.06
N THR A 203 6.20 23.42 5.16
CA THR A 203 7.58 23.82 4.87
C THR A 203 7.70 25.33 4.62
N GLU A 204 6.79 25.92 3.85
CA GLU A 204 6.80 27.37 3.56
C GLU A 204 6.46 28.26 4.78
N GLN A 205 5.84 27.69 5.81
CA GLN A 205 5.46 28.36 7.06
C GLN A 205 6.57 28.30 8.12
N ALA A 206 7.69 27.64 7.81
CA ALA A 206 8.85 27.56 8.69
C ALA A 206 10.15 27.96 7.97
N TRP A 207 11.13 28.44 8.75
CA TRP A 207 12.53 28.34 8.35
C TRP A 207 13.10 27.05 8.92
N LEU A 208 13.66 26.22 8.03
CA LEU A 208 14.26 24.94 8.36
C LEU A 208 15.75 25.04 8.05
N LEU A 209 16.56 25.18 9.10
CA LEU A 209 17.98 25.48 8.97
C LEU A 209 18.81 24.34 9.55
N PRO A 210 19.38 23.47 8.71
CA PRO A 210 20.39 22.51 9.15
C PRO A 210 21.61 23.26 9.71
N ALA A 211 22.07 22.87 10.89
CA ALA A 211 23.18 23.51 11.58
C ALA A 211 24.18 22.46 12.05
N GLY A 212 25.42 22.56 11.55
CA GLY A 212 26.60 21.89 12.06
C GLY A 212 26.48 20.37 12.20
N ILE A 213 26.68 19.64 11.10
CA ILE A 213 26.86 18.18 11.15
C ILE A 213 28.33 17.89 11.46
N HIS A 214 28.57 17.20 12.56
CA HIS A 214 29.89 16.84 13.06
C HIS A 214 29.87 15.39 13.54
N GLY A 215 31.00 14.69 13.46
CA GLY A 215 31.06 13.28 13.81
C GLY A 215 32.46 12.73 13.70
N ASP A 216 32.63 11.48 14.11
CA ASP A 216 33.88 10.74 13.93
C ASP A 216 33.76 9.84 12.70
N PRO A 217 34.54 10.07 11.63
CA PRO A 217 34.55 9.20 10.45
C PRO A 217 34.81 7.72 10.76
N ARG A 218 35.45 7.41 11.89
CA ARG A 218 35.71 6.01 12.31
C ARG A 218 34.50 5.31 12.89
N SER A 219 33.59 6.04 13.53
CA SER A 219 32.35 5.48 14.05
C SER A 219 31.27 5.40 12.96
N GLY A 220 31.42 6.18 11.88
CA GLY A 220 30.39 6.35 10.87
C GLY A 220 29.15 7.08 11.40
N LEU A 221 29.20 7.64 12.61
CA LEU A 221 28.08 8.35 13.24
C LEU A 221 28.36 9.85 13.27
N TYR A 222 27.35 10.60 12.82
CA TYR A 222 27.39 12.05 12.73
C TYR A 222 26.17 12.63 13.44
N GLU A 223 26.37 13.71 14.16
CA GLU A 223 25.36 14.42 14.92
C GLU A 223 25.25 15.86 14.41
N GLY A 224 24.07 16.44 14.52
CA GLY A 224 23.83 17.83 14.16
C GLY A 224 22.49 18.29 14.67
N TRP A 225 22.07 19.45 14.17
CA TRP A 225 20.80 20.05 14.56
C TRP A 225 20.04 20.53 13.34
N VAL A 226 18.72 20.53 13.42
CA VAL A 226 17.87 21.31 12.53
C VAL A 226 17.10 22.31 13.36
N VAL A 227 17.28 23.59 13.05
CA VAL A 227 16.48 24.66 13.64
C VAL A 227 15.19 24.77 12.85
N VAL A 228 14.06 24.60 13.54
CA VAL A 228 12.71 24.76 13.02
C VAL A 228 12.12 26.03 13.62
N GLN A 229 11.97 27.07 12.82
CA GLN A 229 11.36 28.33 13.26
C GLN A 229 10.06 28.58 12.52
N ASN A 230 8.93 28.68 13.23
CA ASN A 230 7.67 29.14 12.65
C ASN A 230 7.84 30.60 12.21
N ARG A 231 7.65 30.89 10.92
CA ARG A 231 7.75 32.25 10.36
C ARG A 231 6.39 32.87 10.04
N SER A 232 5.32 32.21 10.46
CA SER A 232 3.95 32.66 10.27
C SER A 232 3.42 33.41 11.50
N ARG A 233 2.26 34.06 11.32
CA ARG A 233 1.50 34.69 12.41
C ARG A 233 0.55 33.73 13.13
N ALA A 234 0.44 32.49 12.66
CA ALA A 234 -0.44 31.47 13.24
C ALA A 234 0.38 30.47 14.05
N THR A 235 -0.25 29.85 15.05
CA THR A 235 0.33 28.68 15.72
C THR A 235 0.28 27.49 14.76
N LEU A 236 1.41 26.81 14.59
CA LEU A 236 1.45 25.51 13.89
C LEU A 236 1.05 24.44 14.90
N ALA A 237 -0.20 23.98 14.87
CA ALA A 237 -0.67 22.89 15.72
C ALA A 237 -0.07 21.56 15.26
N GLY A 238 0.30 20.71 16.21
CA GLY A 238 0.79 19.36 15.96
C GLY A 238 -0.31 18.30 15.81
N PRO A 239 0.07 17.03 15.64
CA PRO A 239 1.46 16.55 15.61
C PRO A 239 2.24 17.12 14.41
N LEU A 240 3.50 17.48 14.65
CA LEU A 240 4.41 18.04 13.64
C LEU A 240 5.54 17.04 13.37
N HIS A 241 5.96 16.95 12.11
CA HIS A 241 7.03 16.04 11.69
C HIS A 241 8.03 16.76 10.80
N LEU A 242 9.32 16.54 11.04
CA LEU A 242 10.39 17.00 10.17
C LEU A 242 10.87 15.84 9.30
N GLY A 243 10.60 15.91 8.00
CA GLY A 243 11.09 14.98 7.00
C GLY A 243 12.45 15.39 6.43
N PHE A 244 13.26 14.41 6.05
CA PHE A 244 14.61 14.58 5.49
C PHE A 244 14.62 14.08 4.04
N ASP A 245 14.11 14.92 3.14
CA ASP A 245 13.97 14.59 1.72
C ASP A 245 15.34 14.65 1.03
N GLN A 246 15.52 13.92 -0.07
CA GLN A 246 16.79 13.85 -0.81
C GLN A 246 18.01 13.59 0.09
N LEU A 247 17.87 12.73 1.10
CA LEU A 247 18.97 12.32 1.97
C LEU A 247 20.07 11.66 1.12
N THR A 248 21.33 12.03 1.35
CA THR A 248 22.48 11.47 0.63
C THR A 248 22.42 9.94 0.61
N SER A 249 22.55 9.32 -0.57
CA SER A 249 22.59 7.86 -0.70
C SER A 249 23.66 7.24 0.21
N GLY A 250 23.31 6.13 0.89
CA GLY A 250 24.16 5.49 1.88
C GLY A 250 24.13 6.13 3.28
N VAL A 251 23.44 7.26 3.45
CA VAL A 251 23.21 7.89 4.77
C VAL A 251 21.83 7.51 5.29
N THR A 252 21.74 7.11 6.55
CA THR A 252 20.46 6.83 7.23
C THR A 252 20.25 7.76 8.41
N LEU A 253 19.00 8.18 8.63
CA LEU A 253 18.60 8.96 9.79
C LEU A 253 18.40 8.01 10.98
N VAL A 254 19.28 8.11 11.98
CA VAL A 254 19.27 7.22 13.15
C VAL A 254 18.08 7.49 14.07
N ASP A 255 17.68 8.76 14.17
CA ASP A 255 16.59 9.20 15.05
C ASP A 255 15.22 9.20 14.37
N ALA A 256 15.10 8.53 13.21
CA ALA A 256 13.83 8.46 12.50
C ALA A 256 12.75 7.83 13.39
N THR A 257 11.64 8.54 13.56
CA THR A 257 10.45 8.00 14.25
C THR A 257 9.57 7.17 13.32
N GLY A 258 9.79 7.26 12.01
CA GLY A 258 9.06 6.55 10.99
C GLY A 258 9.52 6.92 9.57
N MET A 259 8.83 6.34 8.58
CA MET A 259 9.03 6.59 7.15
C MET A 259 7.69 6.96 6.52
N PHE A 260 7.64 8.00 5.70
CA PHE A 260 6.46 8.34 4.90
C PHE A 260 6.79 8.17 3.42
N GLY A 261 6.49 7.00 2.86
CA GLY A 261 7.13 6.55 1.62
C GLY A 261 8.63 6.43 1.85
N ASP A 262 9.44 6.99 0.95
CA ASP A 262 10.91 7.00 1.08
C ASP A 262 11.45 8.15 1.95
N LEU A 263 10.57 8.93 2.57
CA LEU A 263 10.94 10.09 3.39
C LEU A 263 11.11 9.68 4.87
N PRO A 264 12.34 9.56 5.40
CA PRO A 264 12.54 9.42 6.83
C PRO A 264 12.12 10.71 7.55
N PHE A 265 11.44 10.58 8.69
CA PHE A 265 11.01 11.73 9.46
C PHE A 265 11.22 11.55 10.97
N VAL A 266 11.30 12.69 11.67
CA VAL A 266 11.27 12.76 13.13
C VAL A 266 10.00 13.48 13.57
N THR A 267 9.24 12.85 14.45
CA THR A 267 8.10 13.46 15.13
C THR A 267 8.60 14.46 16.17
N LEU A 268 8.14 15.69 16.08
CA LEU A 268 8.53 16.75 17.01
C LEU A 268 7.76 16.56 18.33
N GLU A 269 8.47 16.52 19.45
CA GLU A 269 7.90 16.47 20.81
C GLU A 269 6.97 17.67 21.11
N ALA A 270 7.16 18.78 20.40
CA ALA A 270 6.31 19.95 20.55
C ALA A 270 4.91 19.70 19.97
N SER A 271 3.89 19.76 20.84
CA SER A 271 2.48 19.67 20.43
C SER A 271 2.00 20.87 19.59
N SER A 272 2.75 21.98 19.59
CA SER A 272 2.57 23.09 18.67
C SER A 272 3.81 23.99 18.63
N LEU A 273 3.93 24.79 17.56
CA LEU A 273 4.94 25.84 17.44
C LEU A 273 4.25 27.21 17.32
N ARG A 274 4.31 28.01 18.39
CA ARG A 274 3.73 29.35 18.44
C ARG A 274 4.27 30.27 17.31
N PRO A 275 3.59 31.36 16.95
CA PRO A 275 4.12 32.35 16.00
C PRO A 275 5.54 32.78 16.37
N TRP A 276 6.45 32.77 15.40
CA TRP A 276 7.88 33.10 15.59
C TRP A 276 8.65 32.19 16.54
N GLY A 277 8.02 31.12 17.02
CA GLY A 277 8.62 30.13 17.91
C GLY A 277 9.72 29.35 17.22
N VAL A 278 10.74 28.98 18.01
CA VAL A 278 11.91 28.22 17.56
C VAL A 278 11.97 26.90 18.32
N LEU A 279 12.21 25.82 17.59
CA LEU A 279 12.58 24.51 18.11
C LEU A 279 13.94 24.13 17.51
N ILE A 280 14.83 23.58 18.33
CA ILE A 280 16.10 23.04 17.86
C ILE A 280 16.01 21.53 18.01
N LEU A 281 16.06 20.81 16.90
CA LEU A 281 15.94 19.37 16.86
C LEU A 281 17.33 18.74 16.71
N PRO A 282 17.84 17.98 17.71
CA PRO A 282 19.01 17.13 17.50
C PRO A 282 18.71 16.05 16.47
N VAL A 283 19.68 15.75 15.62
CA VAL A 283 19.57 14.71 14.60
C VAL A 283 20.89 13.92 14.52
N ARG A 284 20.77 12.61 14.33
CA ARG A 284 21.91 11.72 14.13
C ARG A 284 21.78 10.95 12.82
N PHE A 285 22.92 10.74 12.18
CA PHE A 285 23.03 10.05 10.91
C PHE A 285 24.08 8.95 10.99
N ALA A 286 23.79 7.79 10.41
CA ALA A 286 24.80 6.80 10.09
C ALA A 286 25.25 7.02 8.64
N ASN A 287 26.56 7.09 8.44
CA ASN A 287 27.22 7.45 7.20
C ASN A 287 28.57 6.70 7.13
N PRO A 288 28.54 5.38 6.86
CA PRO A 288 29.72 4.52 6.89
C PRO A 288 30.75 4.90 5.81
N ASP A 289 30.28 5.42 4.68
CA ASP A 289 31.13 5.80 3.56
C ASP A 289 31.72 7.21 3.70
N THR A 290 31.43 7.90 4.82
CA THR A 290 31.89 9.27 5.10
C THR A 290 31.49 10.27 4.01
N ALA A 291 30.39 10.00 3.31
CA ALA A 291 29.87 10.84 2.24
C ALA A 291 29.43 12.20 2.80
N ARG A 292 29.37 13.22 1.95
CA ARG A 292 28.85 14.52 2.37
C ARG A 292 27.35 14.38 2.68
N ILE A 293 26.97 14.59 3.93
CA ILE A 293 25.57 14.52 4.36
C ILE A 293 24.81 15.74 3.85
N GLN A 294 23.80 15.50 3.03
CA GLN A 294 22.89 16.49 2.47
C GLN A 294 21.46 15.97 2.58
N PHE A 295 20.51 16.88 2.73
CA PHE A 295 19.08 16.63 2.70
C PHE A 295 18.34 17.96 2.52
N VAL A 296 17.08 17.88 2.12
CA VAL A 296 16.11 18.98 2.05
C VAL A 296 15.10 18.79 3.18
N PRO A 297 15.14 19.61 4.25
CA PRO A 297 14.19 19.47 5.34
C PRO A 297 12.79 19.91 4.90
N ARG A 298 11.77 19.15 5.30
CA ARG A 298 10.36 19.45 5.04
C ARG A 298 9.55 19.33 6.33
N LEU A 299 8.63 20.26 6.57
CA LEU A 299 7.81 20.27 7.78
C LEU A 299 6.39 19.82 7.43
N PHE A 300 5.86 18.88 8.18
CA PHE A 300 4.52 18.34 7.99
C PHE A 300 3.69 18.44 9.26
N ARG A 301 2.37 18.46 9.09
CA ARG A 301 1.37 18.33 10.15
C ARG A 301 0.39 17.20 9.83
N GLY A 302 -0.05 16.51 10.88
CA GLY A 302 -1.05 15.45 10.78
C GLY A 302 -0.43 14.12 11.14
N LEU A 303 -1.18 13.04 11.02
CA LEU A 303 -0.66 11.71 11.34
C LEU A 303 0.28 11.26 10.22
N LEU A 304 1.48 10.81 10.57
CA LEU A 304 2.32 9.97 9.73
C LEU A 304 2.32 8.54 10.29
N PRO A 305 2.57 7.51 9.47
CA PRO A 305 2.62 6.12 9.91
C PRO A 305 3.77 5.86 10.89
#